data_AF-A0A9X1CDA2-F1
#
_entry.id   AF-A0A9X1CDA2-F1
#
_cell.length_a   1.000
_cell.length_b   1.000
_cell.length_c   1.000
_cell.angle_alpha   90.00
_cell.angle_beta   90.00
_cell.angle_gamma   90.00
#
_symmetry.space_group_name_H-M   'P 1'
#
loop_
_entity.id
_entity.type
_entity.pdbx_description
1 polymer ?
#
loop_
_entity_poly.entity_id
_entity_poly.type
_entity_poly.pdbx_seq_one_letter_code
_entity_poly.pdbx_strand_id
1 'polypeptide(L)'
;MNYIKQASKILCIVLFILLIISLIMGGLMILFSFIFGILMGYYGLIFLATKLIGTKSNQAYTFGLALLFFIPLIWSVIDPESIFNFMTQGFHIDMRH
;
A
#
# COMPACT_ATOMS: atom_id res chain seq x y z
N MET A 1 13.24 -11.16 -6.11
CA MET A 1 12.98 -9.76 -6.50
C MET A 1 12.19 -9.60 -7.80
N ASN A 2 12.39 -10.46 -8.82
CA ASN A 2 11.63 -10.38 -10.08
C ASN A 2 10.11 -10.45 -9.89
N TYR A 3 9.63 -11.28 -8.95
CA TYR A 3 8.20 -11.36 -8.63
C TYR A 3 7.62 -10.06 -8.09
N ILE A 4 8.26 -9.40 -7.12
CA ILE A 4 7.82 -8.10 -6.56
C ILE A 4 7.81 -7.03 -7.65
N LYS A 5 8.86 -7.00 -8.48
CA LYS A 5 8.95 -6.09 -9.62
C LYS A 5 7.79 -6.30 -10.62
N GLN A 6 7.51 -7.55 -10.97
CA GLN A 6 6.45 -7.89 -11.91
C GLN A 6 5.06 -7.62 -11.32
N ALA A 7 4.84 -7.97 -10.05
CA ALA A 7 3.60 -7.69 -9.32
C ALA A 7 3.34 -6.17 -9.21
N SER A 8 4.36 -5.39 -8.84
CA SER A 8 4.25 -3.92 -8.76
C SER A 8 3.92 -3.30 -10.12
N LYS A 9 4.53 -3.81 -11.20
CA LYS A 9 4.22 -3.38 -12.58
C LYS A 9 2.76 -3.68 -12.94
N ILE A 10 2.29 -4.90 -12.67
CA ILE A 10 0.91 -5.30 -12.96
C ILE A 10 -0.07 -4.43 -12.15
N LEU A 11 0.19 -4.22 -10.86
CA LEU A 11 -0.62 -3.35 -10.01
C LEU A 11 -0.69 -1.92 -10.53
N CYS A 12 0.43 -1.33 -10.94
CA CYS A 12 0.43 0.01 -11.55
C CYS A 12 -0.45 0.05 -12.81
N ILE A 13 -0.41 -0.98 -13.66
CA ILE A 13 -1.24 -1.05 -14.87
C ILE A 13 -2.73 -1.13 -14.50
N VAL A 14 -3.08 -2.00 -13.56
CA VAL A 14 -4.47 -2.14 -13.08
C VAL A 14 -4.97 -0.83 -12.47
N LEU A 15 -4.18 -0.21 -11.59
CA LEU A 15 -4.52 1.07 -10.96
C LEU A 15 -4.65 2.19 -11.98
N PHE A 16 -3.82 2.20 -13.03
CA PHE A 16 -3.94 3.17 -14.11
C PHE A 16 -5.25 2.98 -14.89
N ILE A 17 -5.62 1.74 -15.22
CA ILE A 17 -6.92 1.46 -15.89
C ILE A 17 -8.08 1.93 -14.99
N LEU A 18 -8.04 1.59 -13.70
CA LEU A 18 -9.06 2.00 -12.74
C LEU A 18 -9.15 3.53 -12.60
N LEU A 19 -8.01 4.22 -12.60
CA LEU A 19 -7.93 5.68 -12.60
C LEU A 19 -8.62 6.29 -13.84
N ILE A 20 -8.34 5.75 -15.03
CA ILE A 20 -8.97 6.25 -16.26
C ILE A 20 -10.49 6.03 -16.22
N ILE A 21 -10.95 4.85 -15.80
CA ILE A 21 -12.37 4.55 -15.66
C ILE A 21 -13.02 5.51 -14.66
N SER A 22 -12.41 5.72 -13.48
CA SER A 22 -12.96 6.59 -12.44
C SER A 22 -13.02 8.06 -12.88
N LEU A 23 -12.04 8.53 -13.66
CA LEU A 23 -12.04 9.88 -14.23
C LEU A 23 -13.17 10.07 -15.25
N ILE A 24 -13.45 9.06 -16.09
CA ILE A 24 -14.52 9.11 -17.09
C ILE A 24 -15.91 9.15 -16.44
N MET A 25 -16.10 8.43 -15.32
CA MET A 25 -17.41 8.32 -14.66
C MET A 25 -17.86 9.60 -13.92
N GLY A 26 -16.93 10.50 -13.55
CA GLY A 26 -17.25 11.79 -12.93
C GLY A 26 -17.89 11.71 -11.53
N GLY A 27 -18.14 12.88 -10.91
CA GLY A 27 -18.85 13.00 -9.62
C GLY A 27 -18.11 12.43 -8.41
N LEU A 28 -18.80 11.60 -7.61
CA LEU A 28 -18.25 10.91 -6.42
C LEU A 28 -17.01 10.05 -6.72
N MET A 29 -16.75 9.73 -8.00
CA MET A 29 -15.58 8.98 -8.47
C MET A 29 -14.27 9.78 -8.42
N ILE A 30 -14.31 11.09 -8.14
CA ILE A 30 -13.09 11.92 -7.96
C ILE A 30 -12.27 11.42 -6.77
N LEU A 31 -12.92 11.03 -5.66
CA LEU A 31 -12.23 10.49 -4.49
C LEU A 31 -11.49 9.18 -4.83
N PHE A 32 -12.14 8.28 -5.57
CA PHE A 32 -11.53 7.04 -6.04
C PHE A 32 -10.36 7.30 -6.99
N SER A 33 -10.52 8.27 -7.90
CA SER A 33 -9.44 8.69 -8.82
C SER A 33 -8.22 9.16 -8.03
N PHE A 34 -8.44 9.95 -6.99
CA PHE A 34 -7.36 10.42 -6.12
C PHE A 34 -6.66 9.27 -5.39
N ILE A 35 -7.43 8.35 -4.79
CA ILE A 35 -6.90 7.17 -4.08
C ILE A 35 -6.11 6.27 -5.05
N PHE A 36 -6.65 5.98 -6.23
CA PHE A 36 -5.96 5.19 -7.24
C PHE A 36 -4.68 5.86 -7.73
N GLY A 37 -4.68 7.19 -7.88
CA GLY A 37 -3.49 7.96 -8.21
C GLY A 37 -2.39 7.84 -7.15
N ILE A 38 -2.73 7.99 -5.86
CA ILE A 38 -1.78 7.82 -4.76
C ILE A 38 -1.22 6.40 -4.73
N LEU A 39 -2.08 5.38 -4.80
CA LEU A 39 -1.66 3.98 -4.82
C LEU A 39 -0.78 3.68 -6.03
N MET A 40 -1.11 4.22 -7.21
CA MET A 40 -0.31 4.06 -8.42
C MET A 40 1.08 4.66 -8.24
N GLY A 41 1.18 5.86 -7.66
CA GLY A 41 2.45 6.49 -7.33
C GLY A 41 3.26 5.66 -6.34
N TYR A 42 2.61 5.14 -5.29
CA TYR A 42 3.23 4.27 -4.29
C TYR A 42 3.86 3.02 -4.90
N TYR A 43 3.07 2.22 -5.65
CA TYR A 43 3.58 1.01 -6.30
C TYR A 43 4.58 1.33 -7.43
N GLY A 44 4.48 2.51 -8.04
CA GLY A 44 5.46 3.03 -9.00
C GLY A 44 6.83 3.26 -8.38
N LEU A 45 6.87 3.82 -7.16
CA LEU A 45 8.11 3.97 -6.39
C LEU A 45 8.72 2.63 -6.00
N ILE A 46 7.90 1.65 -5.57
CA ILE A 46 8.37 0.29 -5.29
C ILE A 46 8.96 -0.34 -6.55
N PHE A 47 8.29 -0.21 -7.70
CA PHE A 47 8.81 -0.70 -8.97
C PHE A 47 10.16 -0.04 -9.33
N LEU A 48 10.29 1.28 -9.19
CA LEU A 48 11.55 1.99 -9.40
C LEU A 48 12.65 1.51 -8.46
N ALA A 49 12.35 1.36 -7.16
CA ALA A 49 13.30 0.85 -6.18
C ALA A 49 13.79 -0.56 -6.55
N THR A 50 12.88 -1.47 -6.94
CA THR A 50 13.27 -2.82 -7.40
C THR A 50 14.12 -2.80 -8.68
N LYS A 51 13.94 -1.79 -9.55
CA LYS A 51 14.73 -1.62 -10.77
C LYS A 51 16.13 -1.07 -10.47
N LEU A 52 16.24 -0.11 -9.54
CA LEU A 52 17.50 0.53 -9.16
C LEU A 52 18.43 -0.41 -8.39
N ILE A 53 17.89 -1.29 -7.53
CA ILE A 53 18.68 -2.21 -6.71
C ILE A 53 19.31 -3.35 -7.54
N GLY A 54 18.84 -3.60 -8.77
CA GLY A 54 19.45 -4.57 -9.70
C GLY A 54 19.35 -6.03 -9.24
N THR A 55 19.94 -6.97 -9.98
CA THR A 55 19.80 -8.42 -9.74
C THR A 55 20.63 -8.96 -8.56
N LYS A 56 21.64 -8.22 -8.07
CA LYS A 56 22.50 -8.62 -6.94
C LYS A 56 21.98 -8.07 -5.60
N SER A 57 20.69 -8.23 -5.36
CA SER A 57 20.03 -7.74 -4.14
C SER A 57 20.30 -8.66 -2.95
N ASN A 58 20.79 -8.09 -1.85
CA ASN A 58 20.89 -8.77 -0.56
C ASN A 58 19.48 -9.17 -0.05
N GLN A 59 19.39 -10.27 0.68
CA GLN A 59 18.13 -10.83 1.18
C GLN A 59 17.36 -9.82 2.04
N ALA A 60 18.08 -8.98 2.81
CA ALA A 60 17.51 -7.90 3.61
C ALA A 60 16.75 -6.84 2.76
N TYR A 61 17.30 -6.44 1.61
CA TYR A 61 16.62 -5.47 0.72
C TYR A 61 15.37 -6.07 0.08
N THR A 62 15.44 -7.36 -0.31
CA THR A 62 14.28 -8.06 -0.86
C THR A 62 13.17 -8.18 0.19
N PHE A 63 13.51 -8.47 1.45
CA PHE A 63 12.56 -8.54 2.55
C PHE A 63 11.94 -7.17 2.87
N GLY A 64 12.74 -6.11 2.95
CA GLY A 64 12.23 -4.75 3.18
C GLY A 64 11.27 -4.27 2.10
N LEU A 65 11.58 -4.54 0.83
CA LEU A 65 10.68 -4.23 -0.30
C LEU A 65 9.40 -5.07 -0.29
N ALA A 66 9.49 -6.34 0.13
CA ALA A 66 8.31 -7.18 0.27
C ALA A 66 7.39 -6.62 1.37
N LEU A 67 7.94 -6.25 2.52
CA LEU A 67 7.16 -5.61 3.58
C LEU A 67 6.48 -4.34 3.09
N LEU A 68 7.23 -3.42 2.48
CA LEU A 68 6.68 -2.19 1.89
C LEU A 68 5.53 -2.52 0.93
N PHE A 69 5.72 -3.46 0.02
CA PHE A 69 4.69 -3.87 -0.93
C PHE A 69 3.38 -4.32 -0.25
N PHE A 70 3.46 -5.01 0.89
CA PHE A 70 2.28 -5.49 1.61
C PHE A 70 1.67 -4.49 2.60
N ILE A 71 2.33 -3.37 2.92
CA ILE A 71 1.80 -2.38 3.88
C ILE A 71 0.39 -1.92 3.52
N PRO A 72 0.06 -1.50 2.28
CA PRO A 72 -1.29 -1.06 1.95
C PRO A 72 -2.34 -2.18 2.10
N LEU A 73 -1.96 -3.42 1.80
CA LEU A 73 -2.83 -4.59 1.98
C LEU A 73 -3.11 -4.85 3.46
N ILE A 74 -2.06 -4.84 4.28
CA ILE A 74 -2.19 -5.02 5.74
C ILE A 74 -3.07 -3.90 6.32
N TRP A 75 -2.83 -2.66 5.90
CA TRP A 75 -3.62 -1.50 6.34
C TRP A 75 -5.08 -1.57 5.87
N SER A 76 -5.37 -2.22 4.75
CA SER A 76 -6.76 -2.41 4.29
C SER A 76 -7.55 -3.44 5.11
N VAL A 77 -6.85 -4.38 5.75
CA VAL A 77 -7.49 -5.43 6.59
C VAL A 77 -7.62 -4.97 8.03
N ILE A 78 -6.70 -4.11 8.47
CA ILE A 78 -6.67 -3.59 9.82
C ILE A 78 -7.60 -2.38 9.89
N ASP A 79 -8.62 -2.47 10.74
CA ASP A 79 -9.38 -1.30 11.16
C ASP A 79 -8.52 -0.49 12.16
N PRO A 80 -8.04 0.72 11.79
CA PRO A 80 -7.18 1.53 12.66
C PRO A 80 -7.88 1.88 13.97
N GLU A 81 -9.21 2.03 13.94
CA GLU A 81 -10.03 2.33 15.12
C GLU A 81 -10.04 1.14 16.09
N SER A 82 -10.14 -0.08 15.58
CA SER A 82 -10.03 -1.31 16.38
C SER A 82 -8.66 -1.47 17.05
N ILE A 83 -7.56 -1.14 16.36
CA ILE A 83 -6.20 -1.21 16.93
C ILE A 83 -6.00 -0.13 17.98
N PHE A 84 -6.47 1.09 17.72
CA PHE A 84 -6.38 2.17 18.67
C PHE A 84 -7.18 1.86 19.95
N ASN A 85 -8.40 1.32 19.80
CA ASN A 85 -9.22 0.87 20.92
C ASN A 85 -8.58 -0.31 21.68
N PHE A 86 -7.98 -1.27 20.98
CA PHE A 86 -7.24 -2.36 21.63
C PHE A 86 -6.02 -1.88 22.42
N MET A 87 -5.21 -0.97 21.85
CA MET A 87 -4.06 -0.39 22.54
C MET A 87 -4.48 0.46 23.74
N THR A 88 -5.59 1.20 23.65
CA THR A 88 -6.09 2.04 24.74
C THR A 88 -6.92 1.27 25.78
N GLN A 89 -7.48 0.10 25.45
CA GLN A 89 -8.15 -0.77 26.43
C GLN A 89 -7.19 -1.21 27.56
N GLY A 90 -5.91 -1.40 27.26
CA GLY A 90 -4.88 -1.65 28.29
C GLY A 90 -4.64 -0.46 29.22
N PHE A 91 -4.85 0.78 28.76
CA PHE A 91 -4.71 2.00 29.57
C PHE A 91 -5.94 2.33 30.43
N HIS A 92 -7.12 1.76 30.13
CA HIS A 92 -8.35 2.02 30.89
C HIS A 92 -8.51 1.14 32.14
N ILE A 93 -7.65 0.14 32.34
CA ILE A 93 -7.71 -0.74 33.52
C ILE A 93 -7.12 -0.05 34.77
N ASP A 94 -6.37 1.05 34.62
CA ASP A 94 -5.64 1.71 35.71
C ASP A 94 -6.17 3.11 36.08
N MET A 95 -7.47 3.37 35.85
CA MET A 95 -8.16 4.58 36.34
C MET A 95 -9.33 4.29 37.27
N ARG A 96 -9.45 3.05 37.78
CA ARG A 96 -10.33 2.72 38.90
C ARG A 96 -9.50 2.57 40.17
N HIS A 97 -9.13 3.69 40.77
CA HIS A 97 -8.88 3.82 42.20
C HIS A 97 -9.49 5.13 42.70
#